data_AF-A0A966ZC41-F1
#
_entry.id   AF-A0A966ZC41-F1
#
_cell.length_a   1.000
_cell.length_b   1.000
_cell.length_c   1.000
_cell.angle_alpha   90.00
_cell.angle_beta   90.00
_cell.angle_gamma   90.00
#
_symmetry.space_group_name_H-M   'P 1'
#
loop_
_entity.id
_entity.type
_entity.pdbx_description
1 polymer ?
#
loop_
_entity_poly.entity_id
_entity_poly.type
_entity_poly.pdbx_seq_one_letter_code
_entity_poly.pdbx_strand_id
1 'polypeptide(L)'
;LAIFVASSAPVDQYIVEHPEYLFGQSPENAFVNPDNLELLLNHLKCAVFELPLRDNELFGPHAIGDMCNFLSQSGMLHNSGGAWHWTSDSYPADSISLRSVSSDNFVVIDITGESKIIGEVSFTAALTTLHEKAIYLHEAKQFHVERFDYKERKAYVKRVDCDYYTDAIDYTQVKALREYVKEQTIPDVETLHGDVRVNRQIVGFKKIRFYTGENVGAGNLSMPEQEMHTSAFWLHFGAPFLAGLGDYTPTERQNGLTGLGNGLRTIASLLLMCDPRDLGVALTEDIAGSLTAWEPNLYLYDSYAGGIGLSAPLHRLSQKLFAQTLEMIDTCDCDQGCPACVGPVGEIGEKGKKVARVILSRLLNQAVTPQSGDQDA
;
A
#
# COMPACT_ATOMS: atom_id res chain seq x y z
N LEU A 1 -24.86 13.61 22.48
CA LEU A 1 -25.15 12.43 21.65
C LEU A 1 -24.19 12.45 20.47
N ALA A 2 -23.39 11.41 20.28
CA ALA A 2 -22.60 11.19 19.07
C ALA A 2 -23.28 10.07 18.29
N ILE A 3 -23.42 10.23 16.97
CA ILE A 3 -24.08 9.26 16.08
C ILE A 3 -23.07 8.87 15.01
N PHE A 4 -22.70 7.58 14.94
CA PHE A 4 -21.90 7.04 13.84
C PHE A 4 -22.85 6.59 12.73
N VAL A 5 -22.72 7.19 11.55
CA VAL A 5 -23.49 6.82 10.36
C VAL A 5 -22.56 6.03 9.45
N ALA A 6 -22.64 4.71 9.53
CA ALA A 6 -21.80 3.79 8.75
C ALA A 6 -22.07 3.93 7.25
N SER A 7 -21.00 3.94 6.46
CA SER A 7 -21.07 3.82 4.99
C SER A 7 -21.05 2.35 4.57
N SER A 8 -21.13 2.06 3.26
CA SER A 8 -20.96 0.71 2.73
C SER A 8 -19.49 0.24 2.70
N ALA A 9 -18.56 1.02 3.27
CA ALA A 9 -17.16 0.62 3.37
C ALA A 9 -17.02 -0.62 4.28
N PRO A 10 -16.12 -1.56 3.94
CA PRO A 10 -15.99 -2.81 4.69
C PRO A 10 -15.62 -2.64 6.16
N VAL A 11 -14.74 -1.69 6.47
CA VAL A 11 -14.38 -1.37 7.85
C VAL A 11 -15.60 -0.89 8.65
N ASP A 12 -16.43 -0.02 8.06
CA ASP A 12 -17.64 0.50 8.73
C ASP A 12 -18.64 -0.63 9.01
N GLN A 13 -18.85 -1.51 8.03
CA GLN A 13 -19.79 -2.63 8.16
C GLN A 13 -19.31 -3.63 9.22
N TYR A 14 -18.02 -3.95 9.24
CA TYR A 14 -17.44 -4.81 10.28
C TYR A 14 -17.65 -4.24 11.68
N ILE A 15 -17.45 -2.93 11.87
CA ILE A 15 -17.67 -2.25 13.16
C ILE A 15 -19.15 -2.31 13.59
N VAL A 16 -20.09 -2.22 12.64
CA VAL A 16 -21.53 -2.30 12.93
C VAL A 16 -21.94 -3.73 13.33
N GLU A 17 -21.38 -4.74 12.68
CA GLU A 17 -21.63 -6.16 12.99
C GLU A 17 -20.95 -6.60 14.30
N HIS A 18 -19.80 -5.99 14.63
CA HIS A 18 -19.01 -6.27 15.83
C HIS A 18 -18.81 -5.00 16.70
N PRO A 19 -19.87 -4.42 17.28
CA PRO A 19 -19.77 -3.16 18.03
C PRO A 19 -18.85 -3.27 19.25
N GLU A 20 -18.73 -4.46 19.85
CA GLU A 20 -17.79 -4.76 20.92
C GLU A 20 -16.33 -4.54 20.52
N TYR A 21 -16.01 -4.61 19.23
CA TYR A 21 -14.69 -4.28 18.72
C TYR A 21 -14.35 -2.81 18.97
N LEU A 22 -15.29 -1.89 18.70
CA LEU A 22 -15.04 -0.45 18.89
C LEU A 22 -14.89 -0.07 20.37
N PHE A 23 -15.70 -0.66 21.25
CA PHE A 23 -15.72 -0.28 22.67
C PHE A 23 -14.81 -1.12 23.56
N GLY A 24 -14.41 -2.31 23.09
CA GLY A 24 -13.60 -3.26 23.84
C GLY A 24 -12.12 -3.24 23.50
N GLN A 25 -11.72 -2.64 22.37
CA GLN A 25 -10.31 -2.54 21.99
C GLN A 25 -9.61 -1.33 22.61
N SER A 26 -8.33 -1.51 22.89
CA SER A 26 -7.43 -0.39 23.18
C SER A 26 -7.22 0.44 21.90
N PRO A 27 -6.97 1.76 22.00
CA PRO A 27 -6.64 2.60 20.84
C PRO A 27 -5.45 2.10 20.01
N GLU A 28 -5.28 2.72 18.83
CA GLU A 28 -4.30 2.40 17.80
C GLU A 28 -2.90 2.08 18.34
N ASN A 29 -2.23 1.10 17.73
CA ASN A 29 -0.81 0.89 17.96
C ASN A 29 -0.03 1.84 17.04
N ALA A 30 0.89 2.62 17.61
CA ALA A 30 1.82 3.42 16.83
C ALA A 30 2.97 2.53 16.34
N PHE A 31 2.89 2.07 15.10
CA PHE A 31 3.99 1.38 14.44
C PHE A 31 4.95 2.41 13.81
N VAL A 32 6.24 2.12 13.91
CA VAL A 32 7.30 2.89 13.27
C VAL A 32 8.28 1.92 12.64
N ASN A 33 8.79 2.26 11.46
CA ASN A 33 9.90 1.56 10.84
C ASN A 33 11.21 2.36 11.06
N PRO A 34 11.99 2.06 12.11
CA PRO A 34 13.26 2.74 12.35
C PRO A 34 14.32 2.38 11.30
N ASP A 35 14.05 1.37 10.46
CA ASP A 35 14.96 0.85 9.44
C ASP A 35 14.60 1.36 8.03
N ASN A 36 13.64 2.30 7.93
CA ASN A 36 13.32 2.98 6.69
C ASN A 36 14.55 3.78 6.22
N LEU A 37 15.24 3.25 5.21
CA LEU A 37 16.51 3.78 4.71
C LEU A 37 16.38 5.22 4.19
N GLU A 38 15.25 5.58 3.59
CA GLU A 38 15.01 6.93 3.08
C GLU A 38 14.95 7.94 4.22
N LEU A 39 14.21 7.62 5.29
CA LEU A 39 14.16 8.44 6.50
C LEU A 39 15.51 8.51 7.21
N LEU A 40 16.20 7.36 7.34
CA LEU A 40 17.53 7.31 7.95
C LEU A 40 18.54 8.18 7.20
N LEU A 41 18.61 8.09 5.87
CA LEU A 41 19.51 8.91 5.07
C LEU A 41 19.17 10.39 5.16
N ASN A 42 17.89 10.74 5.15
CA ASN A 42 17.45 12.13 5.28
C ASN A 42 17.85 12.72 6.64
N HIS A 43 17.59 12.01 7.73
CA HIS A 43 17.97 12.46 9.06
C HIS A 43 19.48 12.41 9.31
N LEU A 44 20.21 11.48 8.68
CA LEU A 44 21.67 11.42 8.75
C LEU A 44 22.31 12.64 8.07
N LYS A 45 21.76 13.10 6.93
CA LYS A 45 22.22 14.37 6.29
C LYS A 45 22.08 15.54 7.25
N CYS A 46 20.93 15.67 7.91
CA CYS A 46 20.72 16.70 8.94
C CYS A 46 21.69 16.56 10.11
N ALA A 47 21.89 15.35 10.63
CA ALA A 47 22.78 15.09 11.75
C ALA A 47 24.24 15.49 11.43
N VAL A 48 24.75 15.11 10.25
CA VAL A 48 26.12 15.46 9.82
C VAL A 48 26.26 16.95 9.52
N PHE A 49 25.20 17.60 9.02
CA PHE A 49 25.16 19.06 8.85
C PHE A 49 25.25 19.79 10.19
N GLU A 50 24.50 19.32 11.20
CA GLU A 50 24.48 19.91 12.54
C GLU A 50 25.80 19.69 13.28
N LEU A 51 26.36 18.47 13.21
CA LEU A 51 27.62 18.11 13.85
C LEU A 51 28.34 16.99 13.09
N PRO A 52 29.66 17.12 12.82
CA PRO A 52 30.43 16.04 12.20
C PRO A 52 30.36 14.73 12.99
N LEU A 53 30.05 13.62 12.32
CA LEU A 53 29.93 12.29 12.93
C LEU A 53 31.23 11.50 12.79
N ARG A 54 31.70 10.85 13.85
CA ARG A 54 32.91 10.01 13.79
C ARG A 54 32.64 8.65 13.16
N ASP A 55 33.66 8.05 12.55
CA ASP A 55 33.54 6.78 11.80
C ASP A 55 32.89 5.61 12.57
N ASN A 56 33.09 5.57 13.88
CA ASN A 56 32.62 4.49 14.75
C ASN A 56 31.36 4.87 15.55
N GLU A 57 30.74 6.02 15.27
CA GLU A 57 29.49 6.40 15.92
C GLU A 57 28.29 5.66 15.30
N LEU A 58 27.26 5.49 16.12
CA LEU A 58 26.00 4.90 15.71
C LEU A 58 24.94 6.00 15.56
N PHE A 59 24.05 5.82 14.59
CA PHE A 59 22.86 6.65 14.44
C PHE A 59 21.63 5.84 14.86
N GLY A 60 21.26 5.98 16.14
CA GLY A 60 20.34 5.03 16.78
C GLY A 60 21.00 3.65 16.90
N PRO A 61 20.36 2.56 16.43
CA PRO A 61 20.98 1.23 16.38
C PRO A 61 21.88 1.01 15.16
N HIS A 62 21.95 1.97 14.22
CA HIS A 62 22.53 1.77 12.90
C HIS A 62 23.99 2.22 12.80
N ALA A 63 24.82 1.40 12.17
CA ALA A 63 26.17 1.80 11.78
C ALA A 63 26.11 2.79 10.61
N ILE A 64 26.84 3.89 10.69
CA ILE A 64 26.75 4.97 9.70
C ILE A 64 27.65 4.80 8.48
N GLY A 65 28.62 3.88 8.53
CA GLY A 65 29.70 3.79 7.54
C GLY A 65 29.22 3.71 6.09
N ASP A 66 28.36 2.75 5.75
CA ASP A 66 27.89 2.57 4.38
C ASP A 66 27.02 3.75 3.89
N MET A 67 26.17 4.27 4.77
CA MET A 67 25.34 5.44 4.48
C MET A 67 26.19 6.69 4.22
N CYS A 68 27.19 6.94 5.07
CA CYS A 68 28.12 8.05 4.91
C CYS A 68 28.97 7.90 3.65
N ASN A 69 29.44 6.69 3.33
CA ASN A 69 30.15 6.39 2.10
C ASN A 69 29.29 6.70 0.86
N PHE A 70 28.03 6.28 0.86
CA PHE A 70 27.08 6.57 -0.21
C PHE A 70 26.85 8.09 -0.39
N LEU A 71 26.65 8.82 0.72
CA LEU A 71 26.48 10.28 0.68
C LEU A 71 27.76 11.00 0.24
N SER A 72 28.93 10.45 0.56
CA SER A 72 30.22 10.98 0.12
C SER A 72 30.45 10.77 -1.38
N GLN A 73 30.11 9.59 -1.91
CA GLN A 73 30.11 9.33 -3.36
C GLN A 73 29.16 10.26 -4.12
N SER A 74 28.07 10.67 -3.47
CA SER A 74 27.11 11.66 -3.99
C SER A 74 27.59 13.11 -3.84
N GLY A 75 28.80 13.34 -3.32
CA GLY A 75 29.40 14.67 -3.14
C GLY A 75 28.85 15.48 -1.97
N MET A 76 28.03 14.89 -1.10
CA MET A 76 27.40 15.59 0.02
C MET A 76 28.28 15.61 1.27
N LEU A 77 29.05 14.54 1.49
CA LEU A 77 29.91 14.36 2.65
C LEU A 77 31.39 14.20 2.27
N HIS A 78 32.27 14.61 3.17
CA HIS A 78 33.70 14.35 3.09
C HIS A 78 34.23 13.76 4.39
N ASN A 79 34.96 12.64 4.31
CA ASN A 79 35.65 12.08 5.46
C ASN A 79 37.01 12.77 5.66
N SER A 80 37.21 13.37 6.83
CA SER A 80 38.50 13.95 7.21
C SER A 80 38.69 13.86 8.73
N GLY A 81 39.88 13.39 9.14
CA GLY A 81 40.24 13.27 10.55
C GLY A 81 39.44 12.23 11.34
N GLY A 82 38.95 11.18 10.68
CA GLY A 82 38.13 10.13 11.30
C GLY A 82 36.69 10.57 11.59
N ALA A 83 36.23 11.61 10.89
CA ALA A 83 34.88 12.13 10.98
C ALA A 83 34.35 12.55 9.60
N TRP A 84 33.04 12.45 9.45
CA TRP A 84 32.26 12.83 8.28
C TRP A 84 31.80 14.27 8.45
N HIS A 85 32.13 15.12 7.48
CA HIS A 85 31.76 16.52 7.46
C HIS A 85 30.81 16.80 6.29
N TRP A 86 29.82 17.65 6.52
CA TRP A 86 28.96 18.15 5.46
C TRP A 86 29.72 19.11 4.54
N THR A 87 29.65 18.90 3.23
CA THR A 87 30.38 19.71 2.24
C THR A 87 29.49 20.36 1.18
N SER A 88 28.18 20.11 1.22
CA SER A 88 27.25 20.75 0.29
C SER A 88 26.85 22.14 0.79
N ASP A 89 26.64 23.08 -0.13
CA ASP A 89 26.09 24.40 0.20
C ASP A 89 24.59 24.38 0.53
N SER A 90 23.94 23.22 0.35
CA SER A 90 22.52 23.05 0.63
C SER A 90 22.24 22.82 2.13
N TYR A 91 21.14 23.41 2.62
CA TYR A 91 20.62 23.12 3.96
C TYR A 91 19.69 21.91 3.88
N PRO A 92 20.07 20.74 4.45
CA PRO A 92 19.35 19.50 4.21
C PRO A 92 17.92 19.52 4.75
N ALA A 93 17.68 20.20 5.89
CA ALA A 93 16.36 20.22 6.52
C ALA A 93 15.28 20.92 5.68
N ASP A 94 15.64 21.83 4.76
CA ASP A 94 14.66 22.50 3.88
C ASP A 94 14.00 21.54 2.89
N SER A 95 14.68 20.44 2.53
CA SER A 95 14.17 19.46 1.55
C SER A 95 13.50 18.25 2.21
N ILE A 96 13.45 18.19 3.54
CA ILE A 96 12.93 17.05 4.30
C ILE A 96 11.61 17.43 4.97
N SER A 97 10.56 16.68 4.65
CA SER A 97 9.29 16.79 5.35
C SER A 97 9.22 15.75 6.46
N LEU A 98 8.85 16.17 7.68
CA LEU A 98 8.60 15.25 8.79
C LEU A 98 7.26 14.51 8.67
N ARG A 99 6.37 14.99 7.79
CA ARG A 99 5.00 14.47 7.64
C ARG A 99 4.78 13.69 6.36
N SER A 100 5.65 13.85 5.38
CA SER A 100 5.57 13.17 4.11
C SER A 100 6.92 12.55 3.80
N VAL A 101 6.90 11.28 3.40
CA VAL A 101 8.12 10.55 3.03
C VAL A 101 8.85 11.26 1.86
N SER A 102 8.10 11.92 0.98
CA SER A 102 8.63 12.77 -0.09
C SER A 102 8.19 14.24 0.07
N SER A 103 9.06 15.18 -0.29
CA SER A 103 8.80 16.62 -0.36
C SER A 103 8.31 17.09 -1.74
N ASP A 104 8.20 16.19 -2.73
CA ASP A 104 7.85 16.50 -4.13
C ASP A 104 6.32 16.65 -4.35
N ASN A 105 5.65 17.53 -3.60
CA ASN A 105 4.23 17.80 -3.83
C ASN A 105 3.98 18.52 -5.17
N PHE A 106 2.78 18.32 -5.72
CA PHE A 106 2.28 19.02 -6.89
C PHE A 106 1.46 20.23 -6.49
N VAL A 107 1.79 21.40 -7.04
CA VAL A 107 1.04 22.64 -6.84
C VAL A 107 -0.10 22.72 -7.85
N VAL A 108 -1.31 22.96 -7.36
CA VAL A 108 -2.52 23.12 -8.19
C VAL A 108 -2.79 24.62 -8.41
N ILE A 109 -2.78 25.03 -9.68
CA ILE A 109 -2.91 26.42 -10.12
C ILE A 109 -4.22 26.58 -10.89
N ASP A 110 -5.15 27.34 -10.34
CA ASP A 110 -6.38 27.77 -11.03
C ASP A 110 -6.05 28.87 -12.03
N ILE A 111 -6.33 28.61 -13.30
CA ILE A 111 -6.12 29.50 -14.45
C ILE A 111 -7.44 29.93 -15.11
N THR A 112 -8.56 29.84 -14.38
CA THR A 112 -9.87 30.34 -14.86
C THR A 112 -9.86 31.85 -15.09
N GLY A 113 -9.13 32.58 -14.26
CA GLY A 113 -8.92 34.02 -14.35
C GLY A 113 -7.46 34.36 -14.09
N GLU A 114 -7.20 35.28 -13.15
CA GLU A 114 -5.83 35.48 -12.66
C GLU A 114 -5.31 34.20 -11.98
N SER A 115 -4.12 33.77 -12.39
CA SER A 115 -3.48 32.55 -11.90
C SER A 115 -3.31 32.61 -10.39
N LYS A 116 -3.90 31.65 -9.68
CA LYS A 116 -3.76 31.52 -8.23
C LYS A 116 -3.52 30.06 -7.85
N ILE A 117 -2.71 29.86 -6.82
CA ILE A 117 -2.54 28.54 -6.23
C ILE A 117 -3.78 28.25 -5.38
N ILE A 118 -4.40 27.09 -5.60
CA ILE A 118 -5.57 26.65 -4.85
C ILE A 118 -5.27 25.50 -3.90
N GLY A 119 -4.17 24.77 -4.08
CA GLY A 119 -3.81 23.70 -3.17
C GLY A 119 -2.57 22.94 -3.60
N GLU A 120 -2.26 21.90 -2.83
CA GLU A 120 -1.19 20.95 -3.09
C GLU A 120 -1.72 19.51 -3.04
N VAL A 121 -1.12 18.63 -3.84
CA VAL A 121 -1.42 17.19 -3.85
C VAL A 121 -0.11 16.43 -3.71
N SER A 122 -0.09 15.36 -2.93
CA SER A 122 1.12 14.55 -2.73
C SER A 122 1.60 13.92 -4.03
N PHE A 123 2.92 13.67 -4.11
CA PHE A 123 3.54 12.97 -5.24
C PHE A 123 2.84 11.66 -5.62
N THR A 124 2.45 10.87 -4.61
CA THR A 124 1.82 9.56 -4.76
C THR A 124 0.37 9.64 -5.26
N ALA A 125 -0.37 10.70 -4.92
CA ALA A 125 -1.77 10.89 -5.33
C ALA A 125 -1.90 11.71 -6.62
N ALA A 126 -0.86 12.43 -7.03
CA ALA A 126 -0.93 13.34 -8.17
C ALA A 126 -1.28 12.65 -9.48
N LEU A 127 -0.74 11.46 -9.77
CA LEU A 127 -1.01 10.78 -11.04
C LEU A 127 -2.46 10.26 -11.15
N THR A 128 -3.12 9.97 -10.02
CA THR A 128 -4.52 9.52 -10.02
C THR A 128 -5.50 10.69 -9.92
N THR A 129 -5.09 11.81 -9.32
CA THR A 129 -5.98 12.94 -8.99
C THR A 129 -5.83 14.13 -9.95
N LEU A 130 -4.62 14.33 -10.49
CA LEU A 130 -4.25 15.49 -11.29
C LEU A 130 -3.83 15.11 -12.71
N HIS A 131 -4.13 13.91 -13.18
CA HIS A 131 -3.89 13.56 -14.58
C HIS A 131 -4.67 14.48 -15.52
N GLU A 132 -4.20 14.61 -16.76
CA GLU A 132 -4.93 15.37 -17.78
C GLU A 132 -6.36 14.85 -17.89
N LYS A 133 -7.32 15.77 -17.99
CA LYS A 133 -8.76 15.52 -18.02
C LYS A 133 -9.41 15.10 -16.70
N ALA A 134 -8.66 15.01 -15.60
CA ALA A 134 -9.24 14.76 -14.28
C ALA A 134 -10.20 15.90 -13.86
N ILE A 135 -11.18 15.56 -13.03
CA ILE A 135 -11.98 16.52 -12.27
C ILE A 135 -11.42 16.55 -10.85
N TYR A 136 -10.65 17.59 -10.57
CA TYR A 136 -10.13 17.89 -9.25
C TYR A 136 -11.20 18.59 -8.41
N LEU A 137 -11.51 18.02 -7.25
CA LEU A 137 -12.46 18.58 -6.29
C LEU A 137 -11.70 19.29 -5.18
N HIS A 138 -11.97 20.57 -5.00
CA HIS A 138 -11.33 21.39 -3.98
C HIS A 138 -12.38 22.24 -3.27
N GLU A 139 -12.62 21.99 -1.98
CA GLU A 139 -13.67 22.64 -1.18
C GLU A 139 -15.05 22.61 -1.86
N ALA A 140 -15.44 21.43 -2.38
CA ALA A 140 -16.66 21.20 -3.17
C ALA A 140 -16.76 22.01 -4.49
N LYS A 141 -15.71 22.74 -4.87
CA LYS A 141 -15.60 23.35 -6.20
C LYS A 141 -14.93 22.37 -7.14
N GLN A 142 -15.41 22.33 -8.38
CA GLN A 142 -14.94 21.40 -9.39
C GLN A 142 -13.98 22.11 -10.35
N PHE A 143 -12.86 21.47 -10.64
CA PHE A 143 -11.87 21.98 -11.56
C PHE A 143 -11.46 20.90 -12.55
N HIS A 144 -11.50 21.22 -13.82
CA HIS A 144 -10.95 20.37 -14.87
C HIS A 144 -9.45 20.58 -14.98
N VAL A 145 -8.67 19.50 -14.93
CA VAL A 145 -7.23 19.56 -15.16
C VAL A 145 -6.95 19.68 -16.65
N GLU A 146 -6.54 20.87 -17.06
CA GLU A 146 -6.24 21.21 -18.46
C GLU A 146 -4.82 20.79 -18.84
N ARG A 147 -3.86 20.93 -17.93
CA ARG A 147 -2.47 20.55 -18.17
C ARG A 147 -1.83 20.02 -16.89
N PHE A 148 -1.16 18.88 -17.00
CA PHE A 148 -0.38 18.29 -15.92
C PHE A 148 1.12 18.34 -16.26
N ASP A 149 1.85 19.25 -15.62
CA ASP A 149 3.30 19.35 -15.77
C ASP A 149 3.98 18.50 -14.70
N TYR A 150 4.32 17.26 -15.09
CA TYR A 150 5.00 16.33 -14.21
C TYR A 150 6.36 16.85 -13.75
N LYS A 151 7.13 17.47 -14.66
CA LYS A 151 8.52 17.87 -14.41
C LYS A 151 8.61 19.03 -13.42
N GLU A 152 7.77 20.05 -13.62
CA GLU A 152 7.75 21.25 -12.78
C GLU A 152 6.82 21.13 -11.57
N ARG A 153 6.25 19.94 -11.33
CA ARG A 153 5.33 19.62 -10.24
C ARG A 153 4.12 20.56 -10.17
N LYS A 154 3.49 20.82 -11.32
CA LYS A 154 2.36 21.77 -11.43
C LYS A 154 1.18 21.17 -12.18
N ALA A 155 -0.02 21.34 -11.64
CA ALA A 155 -1.27 21.06 -12.33
C ALA A 155 -2.03 22.35 -12.59
N TYR A 156 -2.36 22.61 -13.84
CA TYR A 156 -3.13 23.79 -14.26
C TYR A 156 -4.58 23.40 -14.47
N VAL A 157 -5.47 24.07 -13.76
CA VAL A 157 -6.87 23.68 -13.69
C VAL A 157 -7.79 24.84 -14.01
N LYS A 158 -8.95 24.55 -14.59
CA LYS A 158 -10.02 25.52 -14.84
C LYS A 158 -11.29 25.11 -14.13
N ARG A 159 -11.97 26.07 -13.52
CA ARG A 159 -13.25 25.85 -12.86
C ARG A 159 -14.27 25.37 -13.88
N VAL A 160 -15.00 24.33 -13.50
CA VAL A 160 -16.05 23.72 -14.32
C VAL A 160 -17.27 23.45 -13.44
N ASP A 161 -18.42 23.27 -14.08
CA ASP A 161 -19.61 22.70 -13.46
C ASP A 161 -20.00 21.49 -14.30
N CYS A 162 -19.73 20.29 -13.77
CA CYS A 162 -20.06 19.03 -14.40
C CYS A 162 -20.81 18.10 -13.44
N ASP A 163 -21.51 17.15 -14.04
CA ASP A 163 -22.35 16.16 -13.34
C ASP A 163 -21.61 14.85 -13.04
N TYR A 164 -20.29 14.82 -13.22
CA TYR A 164 -19.44 13.65 -12.97
C TYR A 164 -18.11 14.01 -12.28
N TYR A 165 -17.50 13.01 -11.63
CA TYR A 165 -16.11 13.03 -11.19
C TYR A 165 -15.28 11.99 -11.94
N THR A 166 -13.95 12.08 -11.84
CA THR A 166 -13.05 11.12 -12.48
C THR A 166 -12.42 10.20 -11.46
N ASP A 167 -12.26 8.94 -11.85
CA ASP A 167 -11.58 7.93 -11.07
C ASP A 167 -10.52 7.24 -11.94
N ALA A 168 -9.29 7.15 -11.46
CA ALA A 168 -8.18 6.64 -12.25
C ALA A 168 -8.21 5.11 -12.33
N ILE A 169 -7.75 4.57 -13.45
CA ILE A 169 -7.48 3.15 -13.64
C ILE A 169 -5.98 2.97 -13.63
N ASP A 170 -5.50 2.19 -12.67
CA ASP A 170 -4.10 1.85 -12.55
C ASP A 170 -3.86 0.35 -12.54
N TYR A 171 -2.66 -0.03 -12.98
CA TYR A 171 -2.11 -1.36 -12.82
C TYR A 171 -0.95 -1.30 -11.84
N THR A 172 -0.97 -2.19 -10.87
CA THR A 172 0.09 -2.33 -9.87
C THR A 172 0.78 -3.68 -10.04
N GLN A 173 2.09 -3.65 -10.22
CA GLN A 173 2.95 -4.82 -10.21
C GLN A 173 3.85 -4.77 -8.98
N VAL A 174 3.99 -5.88 -8.28
CA VAL A 174 4.82 -6.01 -7.08
C VAL A 174 5.80 -7.15 -7.32
N LYS A 175 7.06 -6.90 -7.00
CA LYS A 175 8.14 -7.89 -7.07
C LYS A 175 8.93 -7.90 -5.76
N ALA A 176 9.15 -9.08 -5.19
CA ALA A 176 10.04 -9.25 -4.06
C ALA A 176 11.48 -8.88 -4.41
N LEU A 177 12.12 -8.10 -3.55
CA LEU A 177 13.53 -7.73 -3.63
C LEU A 177 14.36 -8.53 -2.65
N ARG A 178 13.87 -8.64 -1.41
CA ARG A 178 14.55 -9.31 -0.31
C ARG A 178 13.54 -9.95 0.62
N GLU A 179 13.81 -11.19 1.02
CA GLU A 179 13.03 -11.91 2.02
C GLU A 179 13.74 -11.84 3.36
N TYR A 180 13.03 -11.43 4.41
CA TYR A 180 13.53 -11.42 5.79
C TYR A 180 13.07 -12.64 6.56
N VAL A 181 11.81 -13.00 6.39
CA VAL A 181 11.19 -14.15 7.02
C VAL A 181 10.42 -14.92 5.96
N LYS A 182 10.57 -16.24 5.97
CA LYS A 182 9.86 -17.17 5.12
C LYS A 182 9.47 -18.37 5.97
N GLU A 183 8.17 -18.56 6.14
CA GLU A 183 7.60 -19.65 6.93
C GLU A 183 6.64 -20.47 6.06
N GLN A 184 6.72 -21.79 6.19
CA GLN A 184 5.78 -22.71 5.56
C GLN A 184 5.05 -23.47 6.67
N THR A 185 4.15 -22.78 7.36
CA THR A 185 3.28 -23.38 8.38
C THR A 185 2.08 -24.10 7.77
N ILE A 186 1.81 -23.85 6.49
CA ILE A 186 0.72 -24.42 5.71
C ILE A 186 1.33 -25.16 4.51
N PRO A 187 0.98 -26.43 4.27
CA PRO A 187 1.44 -27.16 3.08
C PRO A 187 1.14 -26.38 1.80
N ASP A 188 2.13 -26.30 0.92
CA ASP A 188 2.05 -25.65 -0.41
C ASP A 188 1.74 -24.13 -0.38
N VAL A 189 1.76 -23.49 0.79
CA VAL A 189 1.61 -22.03 0.92
C VAL A 189 2.70 -21.49 1.83
N GLU A 190 3.45 -20.53 1.31
CA GLU A 190 4.49 -19.84 2.07
C GLU A 190 3.96 -18.49 2.55
N THR A 191 4.31 -18.13 3.78
CA THR A 191 4.01 -16.86 4.44
C THR A 191 5.33 -16.11 4.54
N LEU A 192 5.43 -14.94 3.92
CA LEU A 192 6.69 -14.20 3.77
C LEU A 192 6.57 -12.76 4.22
N HIS A 193 7.70 -12.22 4.66
CA HIS A 193 7.89 -10.80 4.97
C HIS A 193 9.24 -10.32 4.45
N GLY A 194 9.27 -9.12 3.87
CA GLY A 194 10.44 -8.64 3.15
C GLY A 194 10.25 -7.30 2.45
N ASP A 195 11.28 -6.90 1.71
CA ASP A 195 11.24 -5.71 0.86
C ASP A 195 10.70 -6.07 -0.52
N VAL A 196 9.86 -5.19 -1.05
CA VAL A 196 9.27 -5.30 -2.37
C VAL A 196 9.43 -4.02 -3.15
N ARG A 197 9.40 -4.18 -4.47
CA ARG A 197 9.30 -3.09 -5.43
C ARG A 197 7.89 -3.06 -6.00
N VAL A 198 7.20 -1.97 -5.77
CA VAL A 198 5.87 -1.69 -6.28
C VAL A 198 6.02 -0.76 -7.47
N ASN A 199 5.53 -1.19 -8.64
CA ASN A 199 5.45 -0.36 -9.83
C ASN A 199 3.97 -0.11 -10.15
N ARG A 200 3.58 1.16 -10.21
CA ARG A 200 2.20 1.58 -10.49
C ARG A 200 2.15 2.37 -11.78
N GLN A 201 1.28 1.97 -12.69
CA GLN A 201 1.05 2.64 -13.96
C GLN A 201 -0.40 3.08 -14.10
N ILE A 202 -0.63 4.38 -14.28
CA ILE A 202 -1.97 4.93 -14.53
C ILE A 202 -2.22 4.90 -16.03
N VAL A 203 -3.14 4.05 -16.46
CA VAL A 203 -3.41 3.74 -17.88
C VAL A 203 -4.69 4.40 -18.40
N GLY A 204 -5.53 4.91 -17.52
CA GLY A 204 -6.82 5.47 -17.92
C GLY A 204 -7.58 6.05 -16.75
N PHE A 205 -8.82 6.44 -17.02
CA PHE A 205 -9.76 6.92 -16.02
C PHE A 205 -11.21 6.64 -16.47
N LYS A 206 -12.11 6.59 -15.50
CA LYS A 206 -13.56 6.52 -15.67
C LYS A 206 -14.17 7.88 -15.31
N LYS A 207 -15.27 8.23 -15.94
CA LYS A 207 -16.14 9.35 -15.58
C LYS A 207 -17.36 8.78 -14.89
N ILE A 208 -17.55 9.14 -13.64
CA ILE A 208 -18.60 8.58 -12.79
C ILE A 208 -19.57 9.70 -12.44
N ARG A 209 -20.84 9.54 -12.79
CA ARG A 209 -21.89 10.52 -12.50
C ARG A 209 -22.07 10.67 -11.00
N PHE A 210 -22.16 11.91 -10.52
CA PHE A 210 -22.45 12.18 -9.11
C PHE A 210 -23.80 11.56 -8.72
N TYR A 211 -23.90 11.13 -7.46
CA TYR A 211 -25.08 10.52 -6.83
C TYR A 211 -25.48 9.14 -7.37
N THR A 212 -25.47 8.92 -8.69
CA THR A 212 -25.88 7.63 -9.28
C THR A 212 -24.75 6.61 -9.36
N GLY A 213 -23.48 7.05 -9.38
CA GLY A 213 -22.34 6.16 -9.55
C GLY A 213 -22.25 5.53 -10.94
N GLU A 214 -23.04 5.99 -11.91
CA GLU A 214 -23.05 5.46 -13.26
C GLU A 214 -21.78 5.84 -14.01
N ASN A 215 -21.14 4.87 -14.67
CA ASN A 215 -20.02 5.14 -15.56
C ASN A 215 -20.54 5.75 -16.86
N VAL A 216 -20.28 7.04 -17.06
CA VAL A 216 -20.71 7.83 -18.24
C VAL A 216 -19.61 7.95 -19.29
N GLY A 217 -18.45 7.34 -19.09
CA GLY A 217 -17.38 7.32 -20.07
C GLY A 217 -16.03 6.92 -19.48
N ALA A 218 -15.07 6.65 -20.36
CA ALA A 218 -13.70 6.38 -19.98
C ALA A 218 -12.73 7.06 -20.95
N GLY A 219 -11.48 7.18 -20.54
CA GLY A 219 -10.39 7.66 -21.37
C GLY A 219 -9.10 6.94 -21.05
N ASN A 220 -8.23 6.81 -22.05
CA ASN A 220 -6.89 6.28 -21.86
C ASN A 220 -5.93 7.40 -21.47
N LEU A 221 -4.93 7.05 -20.68
CA LEU A 221 -3.84 7.91 -20.23
C LEU A 221 -2.51 7.23 -20.53
N SER A 222 -1.47 8.04 -20.70
CA SER A 222 -0.09 7.57 -20.83
C SER A 222 0.75 8.27 -19.77
N MET A 223 0.54 7.90 -18.52
CA MET A 223 1.30 8.46 -17.40
C MET A 223 2.61 7.70 -17.21
N PRO A 224 3.67 8.35 -16.68
CA PRO A 224 4.89 7.65 -16.31
C PRO A 224 4.61 6.59 -15.24
N GLU A 225 5.40 5.52 -15.26
CA GLU A 225 5.43 4.52 -14.21
C GLU A 225 5.99 5.11 -12.91
N GLN A 226 5.33 4.82 -11.79
CA GLN A 226 5.81 5.17 -10.46
C GLN A 226 6.34 3.94 -9.75
N GLU A 227 7.64 3.94 -9.50
CA GLU A 227 8.29 2.92 -8.71
C GLU A 227 8.41 3.36 -7.25
N MET A 228 8.10 2.45 -6.32
CA MET A 228 8.23 2.63 -4.89
C MET A 228 8.84 1.37 -4.28
N HIS A 229 9.87 1.53 -3.47
CA HIS A 229 10.44 0.43 -2.67
C HIS A 229 9.83 0.50 -1.28
N THR A 230 9.33 -0.61 -0.77
CA THR A 230 8.62 -0.64 0.52
C THR A 230 8.70 -2.04 1.14
N SER A 231 8.21 -2.20 2.37
CA SER A 231 8.08 -3.49 3.03
C SER A 231 6.71 -4.11 2.77
N ALA A 232 6.65 -5.45 2.71
CA ALA A 232 5.42 -6.19 2.50
C ALA A 232 5.38 -7.49 3.28
N PHE A 233 4.15 -7.91 3.56
CA PHE A 233 3.76 -9.26 3.95
C PHE A 233 3.06 -9.90 2.76
N TRP A 234 3.41 -11.13 2.39
CA TRP A 234 2.71 -11.80 1.30
C TRP A 234 2.56 -13.30 1.49
N LEU A 235 1.61 -13.84 0.74
CA LEU A 235 1.36 -15.28 0.62
C LEU A 235 1.76 -15.74 -0.76
N HIS A 236 2.64 -16.73 -0.82
CA HIS A 236 2.98 -17.43 -2.04
C HIS A 236 2.17 -18.73 -2.12
N PHE A 237 1.37 -18.89 -3.16
CA PHE A 237 0.54 -20.08 -3.36
C PHE A 237 1.19 -21.00 -4.39
N GLY A 238 1.73 -22.12 -3.93
CA GLY A 238 2.30 -23.14 -4.81
C GLY A 238 1.25 -23.81 -5.68
N ALA A 239 1.66 -24.31 -6.85
CA ALA A 239 0.78 -24.97 -7.80
C ALA A 239 -0.02 -26.15 -7.19
N PRO A 240 0.53 -26.99 -6.29
CA PRO A 240 -0.24 -28.07 -5.66
C PRO A 240 -1.42 -27.58 -4.80
N PHE A 241 -1.26 -26.45 -4.09
CA PHE A 241 -2.35 -25.87 -3.29
C PHE A 241 -3.55 -25.53 -4.17
N LEU A 242 -3.27 -24.83 -5.28
CA LEU A 242 -4.26 -24.38 -6.25
C LEU A 242 -4.84 -25.51 -7.08
N ALA A 243 -4.08 -26.57 -7.34
CA ALA A 243 -4.58 -27.79 -7.96
C ALA A 243 -5.66 -28.46 -7.10
N GLY A 244 -5.57 -28.35 -5.77
CA GLY A 244 -6.61 -28.79 -4.84
C GLY A 244 -7.93 -27.99 -4.92
N LEU A 245 -7.99 -26.92 -5.71
CA LEU A 245 -9.21 -26.16 -6.04
C LEU A 245 -9.77 -26.58 -7.42
N GLY A 246 -9.66 -27.87 -7.75
CA GLY A 246 -10.02 -28.47 -9.04
C GLY A 246 -11.43 -28.13 -9.55
N ASP A 247 -12.37 -27.92 -8.64
CA ASP A 247 -13.77 -27.60 -8.94
C ASP A 247 -13.98 -26.18 -9.52
N TYR A 248 -12.94 -25.35 -9.49
CA TYR A 248 -12.97 -23.96 -9.96
C TYR A 248 -12.07 -23.76 -11.17
N THR A 249 -12.52 -22.94 -12.11
CA THR A 249 -11.74 -22.51 -13.28
C THR A 249 -10.55 -21.62 -12.86
N PRO A 250 -9.50 -21.47 -13.69
CA PRO A 250 -8.39 -20.57 -13.39
C PRO A 250 -8.83 -19.14 -13.06
N THR A 251 -9.80 -18.60 -13.82
CA THR A 251 -10.38 -17.27 -13.56
C THR A 251 -11.08 -17.21 -12.22
N GLU A 252 -11.86 -18.23 -11.85
CA GLU A 252 -12.53 -18.28 -10.54
C GLU A 252 -11.53 -18.36 -9.38
N ARG A 253 -10.40 -19.06 -9.56
CA ARG A 253 -9.30 -19.11 -8.58
C ARG A 253 -8.64 -17.74 -8.42
N GLN A 254 -8.30 -17.08 -9.52
CA GLN A 254 -7.71 -15.74 -9.50
C GLN A 254 -8.66 -14.73 -8.84
N ASN A 255 -9.93 -14.75 -9.21
CA ASN A 255 -10.99 -13.95 -8.61
C ASN A 255 -11.14 -14.18 -7.11
N GLY A 256 -11.06 -15.44 -6.66
CA GLY A 256 -11.07 -15.79 -5.25
C GLY A 256 -9.86 -15.25 -4.49
N LEU A 257 -8.67 -15.25 -5.11
CA LEU A 257 -7.46 -14.65 -4.52
C LEU A 257 -7.55 -13.12 -4.47
N THR A 258 -8.10 -12.47 -5.49
CA THR A 258 -8.40 -11.03 -5.46
C THR A 258 -9.36 -10.70 -4.32
N GLY A 259 -10.45 -11.46 -4.20
CA GLY A 259 -11.42 -11.28 -3.13
C GLY A 259 -10.85 -11.55 -1.73
N LEU A 260 -9.96 -12.55 -1.62
CA LEU A 260 -9.19 -12.80 -0.41
C LEU A 260 -8.31 -11.59 -0.06
N GLY A 261 -7.60 -11.01 -1.03
CA GLY A 261 -6.80 -9.80 -0.82
C GLY A 261 -7.59 -8.63 -0.25
N ASN A 262 -8.78 -8.37 -0.78
CA ASN A 262 -9.68 -7.33 -0.28
C ASN A 262 -10.11 -7.59 1.18
N GLY A 263 -10.46 -8.83 1.50
CA GLY A 263 -10.84 -9.21 2.85
C GLY A 263 -9.67 -9.08 3.83
N LEU A 264 -8.50 -9.60 3.45
CA LEU A 264 -7.27 -9.50 4.25
C LEU A 264 -6.90 -8.04 4.50
N ARG A 265 -6.95 -7.16 3.49
CA ARG A 265 -6.64 -5.74 3.65
C ARG A 265 -7.58 -5.06 4.66
N THR A 266 -8.86 -5.38 4.63
CA THR A 266 -9.86 -4.85 5.57
C THR A 266 -9.56 -5.27 7.01
N ILE A 267 -9.35 -6.57 7.24
CA ILE A 267 -9.05 -7.08 8.58
C ILE A 267 -7.65 -6.64 9.03
N ALA A 268 -6.69 -6.52 8.12
CA ALA A 268 -5.37 -5.99 8.41
C ALA A 268 -5.44 -4.54 8.92
N SER A 269 -6.24 -3.68 8.27
CA SER A 269 -6.41 -2.30 8.73
C SER A 269 -7.05 -2.21 10.11
N LEU A 270 -7.95 -3.14 10.45
CA LEU A 270 -8.51 -3.26 11.79
C LEU A 270 -7.46 -3.77 12.80
N LEU A 271 -6.80 -4.88 12.52
CA LEU A 271 -5.80 -5.48 13.42
C LEU A 271 -4.65 -4.55 13.76
N LEU A 272 -4.19 -3.75 12.79
CA LEU A 272 -3.15 -2.75 12.99
C LEU A 272 -3.70 -1.42 13.46
N MET A 273 -5.01 -1.20 13.34
CA MET A 273 -5.70 0.06 13.54
C MET A 273 -5.04 1.19 12.73
N CYS A 274 -4.93 0.97 11.43
CA CYS A 274 -4.40 1.95 10.46
C CYS A 274 -5.48 2.36 9.46
N ASP A 275 -5.23 3.43 8.70
CA ASP A 275 -6.12 3.77 7.59
C ASP A 275 -6.00 2.68 6.51
N PRO A 276 -7.10 2.20 5.90
CA PRO A 276 -7.01 1.25 4.80
C PRO A 276 -6.11 1.72 3.64
N ARG A 277 -5.94 3.03 3.45
CA ARG A 277 -5.05 3.61 2.44
C ARG A 277 -3.57 3.44 2.76
N ASP A 278 -3.22 3.15 4.02
CA ASP A 278 -1.84 2.88 4.41
C ASP A 278 -1.37 1.49 3.94
N LEU A 279 -2.31 0.60 3.60
CA LEU A 279 -2.04 -0.75 3.09
C LEU A 279 -2.48 -0.91 1.64
N GLY A 280 -1.54 -1.25 0.77
CA GLY A 280 -1.80 -1.66 -0.60
C GLY A 280 -1.99 -3.17 -0.69
N VAL A 281 -2.74 -3.61 -1.71
CA VAL A 281 -2.94 -5.03 -2.00
C VAL A 281 -2.67 -5.28 -3.48
N ALA A 282 -1.93 -6.34 -3.79
CA ALA A 282 -1.68 -6.73 -5.17
C ALA A 282 -1.57 -8.25 -5.29
N LEU A 283 -2.17 -8.80 -6.34
CA LEU A 283 -2.01 -10.18 -6.75
C LEU A 283 -1.11 -10.20 -7.98
N THR A 284 0.10 -10.75 -7.84
CA THR A 284 1.05 -10.82 -8.95
C THR A 284 1.65 -12.21 -9.06
N GLU A 285 2.22 -12.51 -10.20
CA GLU A 285 2.99 -13.73 -10.43
C GLU A 285 4.45 -13.32 -10.63
N ASP A 286 5.38 -14.10 -10.09
CA ASP A 286 6.78 -13.84 -10.40
C ASP A 286 7.07 -14.32 -11.81
N ILE A 287 7.27 -13.37 -12.72
CA ILE A 287 7.63 -13.64 -14.12
C ILE A 287 9.08 -14.14 -14.20
N ALA A 288 9.86 -13.97 -13.11
CA ALA A 288 11.27 -14.33 -13.06
C ALA A 288 11.49 -15.84 -12.83
N GLY A 289 11.35 -16.61 -13.90
CA GLY A 289 12.07 -17.88 -14.08
C GLY A 289 11.19 -19.11 -14.18
N SER A 290 11.18 -19.73 -15.37
CA SER A 290 10.91 -21.16 -15.64
C SER A 290 9.71 -21.86 -14.95
N LEU A 291 8.79 -21.12 -14.32
CA LEU A 291 7.60 -21.70 -13.73
C LEU A 291 6.76 -22.29 -14.86
N THR A 292 6.61 -23.61 -14.81
CA THR A 292 5.78 -24.38 -15.75
C THR A 292 4.31 -24.36 -15.36
N ALA A 293 4.00 -23.82 -14.16
CA ALA A 293 2.68 -23.75 -13.57
C ALA A 293 2.46 -22.39 -12.89
N TRP A 294 1.18 -22.01 -12.73
CA TRP A 294 0.76 -20.72 -12.16
C TRP A 294 0.91 -20.72 -10.63
N GLU A 295 1.77 -19.84 -10.10
CA GLU A 295 2.10 -19.72 -8.67
C GLU A 295 2.04 -18.24 -8.22
N PRO A 296 0.83 -17.74 -7.87
CA PRO A 296 0.62 -16.34 -7.57
C PRO A 296 1.09 -15.98 -6.15
N ASN A 297 1.46 -14.72 -6.00
CA ASN A 297 1.79 -14.05 -4.76
C ASN A 297 0.72 -13.00 -4.44
N LEU A 298 0.14 -13.06 -3.25
CA LEU A 298 -0.80 -12.06 -2.74
C LEU A 298 -0.11 -11.17 -1.72
N TYR A 299 0.20 -9.94 -2.10
CA TYR A 299 0.92 -8.96 -1.29
C TYR A 299 -0.03 -8.04 -0.52
N LEU A 300 0.31 -7.78 0.74
CA LEU A 300 -0.12 -6.63 1.52
C LEU A 300 1.13 -5.80 1.85
N TYR A 301 1.20 -4.58 1.33
CA TYR A 301 2.41 -3.76 1.43
C TYR A 301 2.11 -2.36 1.99
N ASP A 302 3.11 -1.77 2.62
CA ASP A 302 3.00 -0.41 3.15
C ASP A 302 2.96 0.59 1.98
N SER A 303 1.93 1.43 1.91
CA SER A 303 1.69 2.38 0.80
C SER A 303 2.58 3.63 0.83
N TYR A 304 3.76 3.53 1.44
CA TYR A 304 4.73 4.59 1.63
C TYR A 304 6.13 4.09 1.27
N ALA A 305 6.95 4.96 0.67
CA ALA A 305 8.32 4.61 0.34
C ALA A 305 9.13 4.27 1.61
N GLY A 306 9.95 3.22 1.51
CA GLY A 306 10.71 2.63 2.62
C GLY A 306 9.87 1.92 3.69
N GLY A 307 8.54 1.92 3.58
CA GLY A 307 7.62 1.31 4.56
C GLY A 307 7.52 2.08 5.88
N ILE A 308 6.37 1.96 6.54
CA ILE A 308 6.07 2.57 7.84
C ILE A 308 6.03 1.55 8.98
N GLY A 309 6.19 0.26 8.67
CA GLY A 309 6.37 -0.82 9.64
C GLY A 309 5.11 -1.63 9.89
N LEU A 310 4.14 -1.64 8.97
CA LEU A 310 2.89 -2.39 9.13
C LEU A 310 3.04 -3.87 8.74
N SER A 311 3.86 -4.15 7.73
CA SER A 311 4.06 -5.51 7.19
C SER A 311 4.61 -6.54 8.20
N ALA A 312 5.58 -6.16 9.04
CA ALA A 312 6.20 -7.10 9.99
C ALA A 312 5.23 -7.58 11.10
N PRO A 313 4.47 -6.69 11.77
CA PRO A 313 3.37 -7.10 12.65
C PRO A 313 2.32 -7.96 11.95
N LEU A 314 1.94 -7.64 10.71
CA LEU A 314 0.97 -8.45 9.95
C LEU A 314 1.43 -9.89 9.74
N HIS A 315 2.71 -10.09 9.40
CA HIS A 315 3.28 -11.43 9.28
C HIS A 315 3.11 -12.24 10.58
N ARG A 316 3.45 -11.63 11.74
CA ARG A 316 3.28 -12.27 13.06
C ARG A 316 1.82 -12.54 13.41
N LEU A 317 0.90 -11.72 12.92
CA LEU A 317 -0.54 -11.84 13.17
C LEU A 317 -1.27 -12.64 12.08
N SER A 318 -0.55 -13.27 11.14
CA SER A 318 -1.11 -13.96 9.96
C SER A 318 -2.24 -14.94 10.29
N GLN A 319 -2.05 -15.79 11.30
CA GLN A 319 -3.09 -16.74 11.73
C GLN A 319 -4.38 -16.04 12.22
N LYS A 320 -4.23 -14.97 13.01
CA LYS A 320 -5.37 -14.17 13.49
C LYS A 320 -6.05 -13.44 12.34
N LEU A 321 -5.26 -12.89 11.41
CA LEU A 321 -5.72 -12.24 10.20
C LEU A 321 -6.59 -13.18 9.36
N PHE A 322 -6.15 -14.43 9.14
CA PHE A 322 -6.92 -15.41 8.37
C PHE A 322 -8.21 -15.80 9.08
N ALA A 323 -8.16 -16.06 10.39
CA ALA A 323 -9.33 -16.45 11.17
C ALA A 323 -10.43 -15.37 11.15
N GLN A 324 -10.06 -14.11 11.41
CA GLN A 324 -11.01 -13.00 11.41
C GLN A 324 -11.51 -12.65 10.01
N THR A 325 -10.68 -12.83 8.97
CA THR A 325 -11.14 -12.66 7.59
C THR A 325 -12.15 -13.73 7.20
N LEU A 326 -11.96 -14.98 7.62
CA LEU A 326 -12.95 -16.03 7.39
C LEU A 326 -14.26 -15.75 8.13
N GLU A 327 -14.18 -15.31 9.39
CA GLU A 327 -15.35 -14.92 10.18
C GLU A 327 -16.16 -13.80 9.51
N MET A 328 -15.49 -12.74 9.04
CA MET A 328 -16.13 -11.66 8.29
C MET A 328 -16.81 -12.15 7.00
N ILE A 329 -16.20 -13.11 6.30
CA ILE A 329 -16.79 -13.66 5.06
C ILE A 329 -18.03 -14.52 5.37
N ASP A 330 -17.99 -15.28 6.45
CA ASP A 330 -19.06 -16.22 6.84
C ASP A 330 -20.28 -15.51 7.46
N THR A 331 -20.06 -14.38 8.13
CA THR A 331 -21.11 -13.56 8.75
C THR A 331 -21.81 -12.63 7.76
N CYS A 332 -21.11 -12.21 6.70
CA CYS A 332 -21.68 -11.31 5.71
C CYS A 332 -22.84 -11.96 4.92
N ASP A 333 -24.01 -11.30 4.88
CA ASP A 333 -25.24 -11.81 4.25
C ASP A 333 -25.23 -11.85 2.70
N CYS A 334 -24.17 -11.35 2.04
CA CYS A 334 -24.14 -11.35 0.57
C CYS A 334 -23.85 -12.74 -0.03
N ASP A 335 -24.48 -13.05 -1.16
CA ASP A 335 -24.27 -14.36 -1.83
C ASP A 335 -22.94 -14.44 -2.59
N GLN A 336 -22.63 -13.41 -3.37
CA GLN A 336 -21.54 -13.43 -4.37
C GLN A 336 -20.32 -12.59 -3.97
N GLY A 337 -20.47 -11.75 -2.94
CA GLY A 337 -19.49 -10.76 -2.52
C GLY A 337 -20.01 -9.33 -2.64
N CYS A 338 -19.60 -8.48 -1.71
CA CYS A 338 -19.94 -7.06 -1.69
C CYS A 338 -18.74 -6.25 -1.22
N PRO A 339 -18.77 -4.91 -1.37
CA PRO A 339 -17.71 -4.04 -0.85
C PRO A 339 -17.42 -4.27 0.63
N ALA A 340 -18.37 -4.79 1.41
CA ALA A 340 -18.21 -5.02 2.84
C ALA A 340 -17.37 -6.26 3.23
N CYS A 341 -17.08 -7.17 2.29
CA CYS A 341 -16.33 -8.39 2.57
C CYS A 341 -15.17 -8.62 1.59
N VAL A 342 -15.40 -9.33 0.51
CA VAL A 342 -14.41 -9.70 -0.51
C VAL A 342 -14.37 -8.74 -1.70
N GLY A 343 -15.25 -7.74 -1.74
CA GLY A 343 -15.42 -6.83 -2.87
C GLY A 343 -16.62 -7.17 -3.76
N PRO A 344 -17.01 -6.25 -4.66
CA PRO A 344 -18.19 -6.38 -5.50
C PRO A 344 -18.01 -7.42 -6.63
N VAL A 345 -19.12 -8.03 -7.04
CA VAL A 345 -19.17 -9.07 -8.10
C VAL A 345 -18.50 -8.63 -9.41
N GLY A 346 -18.54 -7.35 -9.75
CA GLY A 346 -17.88 -6.83 -10.96
C GLY A 346 -16.36 -6.97 -10.95
N GLU A 347 -15.74 -7.09 -9.78
CA GLU A 347 -14.28 -7.18 -9.62
C GLU A 347 -13.82 -8.62 -9.33
N ILE A 348 -14.63 -9.39 -8.59
CA ILE A 348 -14.27 -10.74 -8.13
C ILE A 348 -15.15 -11.85 -8.75
N GLY A 349 -16.04 -11.52 -9.67
CA GLY A 349 -16.96 -12.48 -10.29
C GLY A 349 -17.95 -13.13 -9.31
N GLU A 350 -18.87 -13.94 -9.85
CA GLU A 350 -20.00 -14.50 -9.09
C GLU A 350 -19.60 -15.48 -7.98
N LYS A 351 -18.46 -16.17 -8.14
CA LYS A 351 -17.96 -17.15 -7.16
C LYS A 351 -16.80 -16.65 -6.31
N GLY A 352 -16.38 -15.39 -6.45
CA GLY A 352 -15.19 -14.87 -5.77
C GLY A 352 -15.26 -15.04 -4.25
N LYS A 353 -16.40 -14.71 -3.61
CA LYS A 353 -16.62 -14.94 -2.17
C LYS A 353 -16.46 -16.41 -1.78
N LYS A 354 -17.10 -17.31 -2.52
CA LYS A 354 -17.07 -18.75 -2.24
C LYS A 354 -15.66 -19.31 -2.34
N VAL A 355 -14.90 -18.91 -3.36
CA VAL A 355 -13.52 -19.38 -3.55
C VAL A 355 -12.60 -18.80 -2.48
N ALA A 356 -12.70 -17.50 -2.16
CA ALA A 356 -11.93 -16.87 -1.08
C ALA A 356 -12.15 -17.59 0.27
N ARG A 357 -13.41 -17.90 0.59
CA ARG A 357 -13.79 -18.67 1.78
C ARG A 357 -13.14 -20.05 1.81
N VAL A 358 -13.15 -20.79 0.70
CA VAL A 358 -12.53 -22.12 0.61
C VAL A 358 -11.01 -22.02 0.78
N ILE A 359 -10.37 -21.02 0.17
CA ILE A 359 -8.92 -20.79 0.33
C ILE A 359 -8.60 -20.57 1.81
N LEU A 360 -9.27 -19.63 2.48
CA LEU A 360 -9.07 -19.36 3.91
C LEU A 360 -9.33 -20.57 4.80
N SER A 361 -10.40 -21.31 4.53
CA SER A 361 -10.72 -22.53 5.26
C SER A 361 -9.59 -23.56 5.15
N ARG A 362 -8.95 -23.68 3.98
CA ARG A 362 -7.81 -24.59 3.80
C ARG A 362 -6.56 -24.07 4.50
N LEU A 363 -6.29 -22.76 4.42
CA LEU A 363 -5.17 -22.12 5.13
C LEU A 363 -5.23 -22.39 6.65
N LEU A 364 -6.42 -22.29 7.25
CA LEU A 364 -6.61 -22.51 8.68
C LEU A 364 -6.62 -24.00 9.08
N ASN A 365 -7.26 -24.86 8.30
CA ASN A 365 -7.39 -26.29 8.63
C ASN A 365 -6.10 -27.09 8.39
N GLN A 366 -5.20 -26.59 7.53
CA GLN A 366 -3.93 -27.25 7.20
C GLN A 366 -2.73 -26.63 7.91
N ALA A 367 -2.95 -25.66 8.80
CA ALA A 367 -1.89 -25.10 9.63
C ALA A 367 -1.31 -26.20 10.53
N VAL A 368 -0.05 -26.55 10.30
CA VAL A 368 0.68 -27.49 11.14
C VAL A 368 1.01 -26.77 12.44
N THR A 369 0.54 -27.29 13.58
CA THR A 369 0.92 -26.77 14.89
C THR A 369 2.45 -26.77 14.99
N PRO A 370 3.10 -25.62 15.27
CA PRO A 370 4.55 -25.61 15.42
C PRO A 370 4.92 -26.54 16.58
N GLN A 371 5.75 -27.55 16.30
CA GLN A 371 6.34 -28.37 17.35
C GLN A 371 7.18 -27.42 18.21
N SER A 372 6.77 -27.27 19.48
CA SER A 372 7.59 -26.66 20.52
C SER A 372 8.90 -27.44 20.64
N GLY A 373 9.94 -26.96 19.99
CA GLY A 373 11.31 -27.46 20.15
C GLY A 373 11.85 -26.98 21.50
N ASP A 374 12.24 -27.95 22.32
CA ASP A 374 12.79 -27.85 23.67
C ASP A 374 13.73 -26.63 23.88
N GLN A 375 13.36 -25.80 24.85
CA GLN A 375 14.35 -25.26 25.78
C GLN A 375 14.67 -26.37 26.79
N ASP A 376 15.80 -27.04 26.63
CA ASP A 376 16.55 -27.68 27.71
C ASP A 376 17.90 -28.21 27.18
N ALA A 377 18.95 -27.40 27.32
CA ALA A 377 20.34 -27.78 27.67
C ALA A 377 21.29 -26.58 27.55
#